data_AF-A0A061QV25-F1
#
_entry.id   AF-A0A061QV25-F1
#
_cell.length_a   1.000
_cell.length_b   1.000
_cell.length_c   1.000
_cell.angle_alpha   90.00
_cell.angle_beta   90.00
_cell.angle_gamma   90.00
#
_symmetry.space_group_name_H-M   'P 1'
#
loop_
_entity.id
_entity.type
_entity.pdbx_description
1 polymer ?
#
loop_
_entity_poly.entity_id
_entity_poly.type
_entity_poly.pdbx_seq_one_letter_code
_entity_poly.pdbx_strand_id
1 'polypeptide(L)'
;MVRHVDALDPLPDERIKEQDAEYLSRHNIDSLFEDILQRLLVQKPKDHIQFIIDSLLFDNPDDAVQDPLTGMSRYRVRKLERVFEYIDKDSDGKVRHQDVQLFTNRFGGQVLSERELRDIFQDFDRSQDDFVTKDEFLAFFAKISRKQKNAEFDTMVNEMMS
;
A
#
# COMPACT_ATOMS: atom_id res chain seq x y z
N MET A 1 -1.71 -9.98 65.78
CA MET A 1 -0.42 -10.10 65.07
C MET A 1 -0.75 -10.42 63.62
N VAL A 2 -0.97 -9.38 62.80
CA VAL A 2 -1.28 -9.55 61.37
C VAL A 2 0.00 -10.06 60.73
N ARG A 3 -0.04 -11.25 60.14
CA ARG A 3 1.15 -11.90 59.59
C ARG A 3 1.63 -11.07 58.39
N HIS A 4 2.93 -10.81 58.33
CA HIS A 4 3.64 -10.16 57.21
C HIS A 4 3.65 -11.01 55.91
N VAL A 5 2.64 -11.88 55.72
CA VAL A 5 2.51 -12.78 54.57
C VAL A 5 1.54 -12.23 53.51
N ASP A 6 0.82 -11.15 53.81
CA ASP A 6 -0.10 -10.50 52.87
C ASP A 6 0.59 -9.43 51.99
N ALA A 7 1.90 -9.24 52.15
CA ALA A 7 2.72 -8.37 51.31
C ALA A 7 3.82 -9.21 50.64
N LEU A 8 3.41 -10.24 49.89
CA LEU A 8 4.31 -10.84 48.91
C LEU A 8 4.49 -9.82 47.79
N ASP A 9 5.74 -9.49 47.46
CA ASP A 9 6.01 -8.71 46.25
C ASP A 9 5.35 -9.45 45.07
N PRO A 10 4.59 -8.73 44.22
CA PRO A 10 3.94 -9.35 43.08
C PRO A 10 4.98 -10.09 42.26
N LEU A 11 4.62 -11.31 41.84
CA LEU A 11 5.52 -12.18 41.10
C LEU A 11 6.08 -11.39 39.90
N PRO A 12 7.32 -11.64 39.47
CA PRO A 12 7.93 -10.94 38.34
C PRO A 12 7.00 -10.89 37.12
N ASP A 13 6.26 -11.97 36.87
CA ASP A 13 5.29 -12.10 35.79
C ASP A 13 4.05 -11.21 35.95
N GLU A 14 3.58 -10.98 37.18
CA GLU A 14 2.45 -10.07 37.44
C GLU A 14 2.87 -8.60 37.22
N ARG A 15 4.07 -8.23 37.66
CA ARG A 15 4.61 -6.88 37.43
C ARG A 15 4.85 -6.59 35.96
N ILE A 16 5.34 -7.57 35.20
CA ILE A 16 5.52 -7.47 33.75
C ILE A 16 4.15 -7.31 33.08
N LYS A 17 3.16 -8.10 33.48
CA LYS A 17 1.80 -8.01 32.94
C LYS A 17 1.12 -6.66 33.22
N GLU A 18 1.32 -6.10 34.41
CA GLU A 18 0.82 -4.75 34.75
C GLU A 18 1.53 -3.67 33.94
N GLN A 19 2.85 -3.75 33.77
CA GLN A 19 3.62 -2.81 32.95
C GLN A 19 3.22 -2.89 31.47
N ASP A 20 2.99 -4.09 30.95
CA ASP A 20 2.51 -4.31 29.59
C ASP A 20 1.09 -3.73 29.42
N ALA A 21 0.19 -3.95 30.38
CA ALA A 21 -1.16 -3.40 30.35
C ALA A 21 -1.17 -1.86 30.43
N GLU A 22 -0.34 -1.27 31.31
CA GLU A 22 -0.17 0.19 31.37
C GLU A 22 0.39 0.73 30.05
N TYR A 23 1.36 0.05 29.45
CA TYR A 23 1.95 0.46 28.17
C TYR A 23 0.90 0.46 27.04
N LEU A 24 0.13 -0.63 26.92
CA LEU A 24 -0.92 -0.77 25.91
C LEU A 24 -2.02 0.29 26.06
N SER A 25 -2.46 0.53 27.29
CA SER A 25 -3.47 1.56 27.59
C SER A 25 -2.95 2.97 27.37
N ARG A 26 -1.73 3.28 27.83
CA ARG A 26 -1.11 4.60 27.69
C ARG A 26 -0.91 5.00 26.23
N HIS A 27 -0.61 4.04 25.37
CA HIS A 27 -0.40 4.26 23.94
C HIS A 27 -1.64 3.98 23.09
N ASN A 28 -2.79 3.68 23.72
CA ASN A 28 -4.06 3.37 23.05
C ASN A 28 -3.93 2.26 21.99
N ILE A 29 -2.98 1.34 22.21
CA ILE A 29 -2.60 0.30 21.26
C ILE A 29 -3.73 -0.72 21.11
N ASP A 30 -4.44 -1.03 22.19
CA ASP A 30 -5.51 -2.03 22.19
C ASP A 30 -6.66 -1.64 21.25
N SER A 31 -7.15 -0.41 21.35
CA SER A 31 -8.22 0.07 20.46
C SER A 31 -7.78 0.16 19.00
N LEU A 32 -6.52 0.57 18.78
CA LEU A 32 -5.98 0.70 17.42
C LEU A 32 -5.77 -0.68 16.79
N PHE A 33 -5.30 -1.66 17.55
CA PHE A 33 -5.16 -3.03 17.10
C PHE A 33 -6.52 -3.69 16.87
N GLU A 34 -7.48 -3.46 17.76
CA GLU A 34 -8.86 -3.93 17.60
C GLU A 34 -9.48 -3.40 16.29
N ASP A 35 -9.37 -2.10 16.02
CA ASP A 35 -9.89 -1.49 14.80
C ASP A 35 -9.24 -2.09 13.54
N ILE A 36 -7.92 -2.29 13.54
CA ILE A 36 -7.19 -2.89 12.41
C ILE A 36 -7.62 -4.35 12.22
N LEU A 37 -7.75 -5.13 13.29
CA LEU A 37 -8.21 -6.52 13.23
C LEU A 37 -9.65 -6.62 12.70
N GLN A 38 -10.56 -5.76 13.16
CA GLN A 38 -11.93 -5.73 12.65
C GLN A 38 -11.93 -5.42 11.15
N ARG A 39 -11.15 -4.43 10.70
CA ARG A 39 -11.02 -4.09 9.28
C ARG A 39 -10.43 -5.24 8.45
N LEU A 40 -9.43 -5.97 8.97
CA LEU A 40 -8.87 -7.16 8.32
C LEU A 40 -9.93 -8.24 8.08
N LEU A 41 -10.79 -8.50 9.08
CA LEU A 41 -11.84 -9.51 8.98
C LEU A 41 -12.94 -9.13 7.98
N VAL A 42 -13.29 -7.85 7.93
CA VAL A 42 -14.32 -7.32 7.02
C VAL A 42 -13.79 -7.25 5.58
N GLN A 43 -12.61 -6.66 5.39
CA GLN A 43 -12.09 -6.36 4.05
C GLN A 43 -11.34 -7.52 3.41
N LYS A 44 -10.74 -8.42 4.22
CA LYS A 44 -9.93 -9.56 3.76
C LYS A 44 -8.94 -9.16 2.66
N PRO A 45 -8.04 -8.21 2.94
CA PRO A 45 -7.10 -7.68 1.94
C PRO A 45 -6.19 -8.79 1.39
N LYS A 46 -5.70 -8.62 0.16
CA LYS A 46 -4.78 -9.59 -0.46
C LYS A 46 -3.44 -9.63 0.28
N ASP A 47 -2.92 -8.47 0.66
CA ASP A 47 -1.68 -8.33 1.43
C ASP A 47 -1.99 -7.79 2.84
N HIS A 48 -2.18 -8.70 3.78
CA HIS A 48 -2.58 -8.37 5.15
C HIS A 48 -1.50 -7.54 5.87
N ILE A 49 -0.21 -7.81 5.60
CA ILE A 49 0.89 -7.10 6.26
C ILE A 49 0.99 -5.68 5.72
N GLN A 50 0.92 -5.52 4.40
CA GLN A 50 0.91 -4.17 3.81
C GLN A 50 -0.31 -3.38 4.24
N PHE A 51 -1.49 -4.01 4.39
CA PHE A 51 -2.69 -3.36 4.91
C PHE A 51 -2.50 -2.82 6.33
N ILE A 52 -1.87 -3.60 7.22
CA ILE A 52 -1.57 -3.16 8.59
C ILE A 52 -0.59 -2.00 8.56
N ILE A 53 0.50 -2.11 7.80
CA ILE A 53 1.49 -1.04 7.65
C ILE A 53 0.82 0.24 7.16
N ASP A 54 0.00 0.16 6.12
CA ASP A 54 -0.72 1.29 5.56
C ASP A 54 -1.75 1.86 6.56
N SER A 55 -2.45 1.01 7.31
CA SER A 55 -3.41 1.45 8.34
C SER A 55 -2.73 2.16 9.52
N LEU A 56 -1.46 1.87 9.78
CA LEU A 56 -0.66 2.53 10.81
C LEU A 56 -0.02 3.82 10.31
N LEU A 57 0.33 3.89 9.02
CA LEU A 57 1.05 5.02 8.44
C LEU A 57 0.13 6.10 7.87
N PHE A 58 -1.08 5.76 7.46
CA PHE A 58 -2.00 6.71 6.83
C PHE A 58 -2.93 7.36 7.86
N ASP A 59 -3.04 8.68 7.79
CA ASP A 59 -3.99 9.46 8.61
C ASP A 59 -5.44 9.09 8.31
N ASN A 60 -5.73 8.76 7.06
CA ASN A 60 -7.05 8.29 6.63
C ASN A 60 -7.04 6.75 6.49
N PRO A 61 -7.77 6.02 7.35
CA PRO A 61 -7.83 4.56 7.27
C PRO A 61 -8.44 4.01 5.97
N ASP A 62 -9.23 4.82 5.24
CA ASP A 62 -9.76 4.42 3.93
C ASP A 62 -8.66 4.32 2.86
N ASP A 63 -7.51 4.95 3.09
CA ASP A 63 -6.38 4.92 2.16
C ASP A 63 -5.63 3.59 2.19
N ALA A 64 -5.72 2.86 3.31
CA ALA A 64 -5.13 1.53 3.47
C ALA A 64 -5.95 0.42 2.79
N VAL A 65 -7.22 0.69 2.47
CA VAL A 65 -8.12 -0.27 1.82
C VAL A 65 -7.52 -0.73 0.50
N GLN A 66 -7.42 -2.05 0.33
CA GLN A 66 -6.87 -2.61 -0.89
C GLN A 66 -7.93 -2.72 -1.97
N ASP A 67 -7.57 -2.30 -3.17
CA ASP A 67 -8.36 -2.49 -4.36
C ASP A 67 -8.47 -3.99 -4.69
N PRO A 68 -9.67 -4.54 -4.91
CA PRO A 68 -9.86 -5.96 -5.16
C PRO A 68 -9.19 -6.48 -6.43
N LEU A 69 -9.02 -5.62 -7.45
CA LEU A 69 -8.42 -6.01 -8.73
C LEU A 69 -6.90 -6.09 -8.59
N THR A 70 -6.30 -4.98 -8.18
CA THR A 70 -4.84 -4.79 -8.17
C THR A 70 -4.16 -5.25 -6.88
N GLY A 71 -4.88 -5.26 -5.75
CA GLY A 71 -4.34 -5.51 -4.42
C GLY A 71 -3.55 -4.33 -3.83
N MET A 72 -3.49 -3.20 -4.52
CA MET A 72 -2.83 -1.99 -4.02
C MET A 72 -3.74 -1.24 -3.06
N SER A 73 -3.16 -0.54 -2.10
CA SER A 73 -3.92 0.37 -1.25
C SER A 73 -4.51 1.53 -2.06
N ARG A 74 -5.68 2.04 -1.66
CA ARG A 74 -6.36 3.17 -2.29
C ARG A 74 -5.46 4.40 -2.40
N TYR A 75 -4.56 4.59 -1.45
CA TYR A 75 -3.49 5.57 -1.53
C TYR A 75 -2.71 5.50 -2.85
N ARG A 76 -2.17 4.31 -3.17
CA ARG A 76 -1.36 4.08 -4.36
C ARG A 76 -2.19 4.17 -5.63
N VAL A 77 -3.42 3.62 -5.60
CA VAL A 77 -4.35 3.71 -6.72
C VAL A 77 -4.59 5.18 -7.06
N ARG A 78 -5.03 6.02 -6.11
CA ARG A 78 -5.30 7.45 -6.36
C ARG A 78 -4.10 8.21 -6.91
N LYS A 79 -2.89 7.87 -6.47
CA LYS A 79 -1.66 8.47 -7.00
C LYS A 79 -1.42 8.09 -8.46
N LEU A 80 -1.60 6.82 -8.81
CA LEU A 80 -1.48 6.35 -10.19
C LEU A 80 -2.59 6.90 -11.09
N GLU A 81 -3.80 7.09 -10.56
CA GLU A 81 -4.89 7.74 -11.30
C GLU A 81 -4.50 9.16 -11.72
N ARG A 82 -3.86 9.93 -10.83
CA ARG A 82 -3.35 11.27 -11.18
C ARG A 82 -2.25 11.23 -12.24
N VAL A 83 -1.37 10.23 -12.20
CA VAL A 83 -0.36 10.04 -13.23
C VAL A 83 -1.03 9.69 -14.56
N PHE A 84 -2.04 8.83 -14.56
CA PHE A 84 -2.81 8.50 -15.76
C PHE A 84 -3.48 9.74 -16.36
N GLU A 85 -4.15 10.54 -15.53
CA GLU A 85 -4.76 11.82 -15.95
C GLU A 85 -3.72 12.82 -16.48
N TYR A 86 -2.49 12.78 -15.97
CA TYR A 86 -1.40 13.62 -16.46
C TYR A 86 -0.90 13.20 -17.86
N ILE A 87 -0.94 11.89 -18.15
CA ILE A 87 -0.54 11.33 -19.46
C ILE A 87 -1.68 11.47 -20.48
N ASP A 88 -2.93 11.25 -20.05
CA ASP A 88 -4.16 11.36 -20.84
C ASP A 88 -4.53 12.82 -21.13
N LYS A 89 -3.79 13.43 -22.06
CA LYS A 89 -3.92 14.86 -22.41
C LYS A 89 -5.25 15.21 -23.09
N ASP A 90 -5.84 14.27 -23.81
CA ASP A 90 -7.12 14.42 -24.50
C ASP A 90 -8.33 13.95 -23.67
N SER A 91 -8.09 13.38 -22.49
CA SER A 91 -9.12 12.92 -21.54
C SER A 91 -10.11 11.96 -22.19
N ASP A 92 -9.62 11.12 -23.11
CA ASP A 92 -10.43 10.12 -23.80
C ASP A 92 -10.52 8.79 -23.00
N GLY A 93 -9.84 8.73 -21.85
CA GLY A 93 -9.82 7.59 -20.95
C GLY A 93 -8.86 6.49 -21.39
N LYS A 94 -8.02 6.75 -22.39
CA LYS A 94 -7.02 5.84 -22.94
C LYS A 94 -5.71 6.60 -23.18
N VAL A 95 -4.60 5.90 -23.08
CA VAL A 95 -3.29 6.47 -23.42
C VAL A 95 -2.61 5.57 -24.43
N ARG A 96 -1.85 6.14 -25.37
CA ARG A 96 -1.16 5.30 -26.36
C ARG A 96 -0.07 4.51 -25.67
N HIS A 97 0.10 3.26 -26.10
CA HIS A 97 1.17 2.41 -25.59
C HIS A 97 2.55 3.07 -25.68
N GLN A 98 2.82 3.78 -26.77
CA GLN A 98 4.08 4.51 -26.96
C GLN A 98 4.27 5.63 -25.94
N ASP A 99 3.20 6.33 -25.55
CA ASP A 99 3.26 7.40 -24.56
C ASP A 99 3.58 6.84 -23.17
N VAL A 100 2.93 5.73 -22.78
CA VAL A 100 3.24 5.03 -21.52
C VAL A 100 4.65 4.45 -21.54
N GLN A 101 5.11 3.91 -22.67
CA GLN A 101 6.45 3.34 -22.80
C GLN A 101 7.53 4.44 -22.73
N LEU A 102 7.36 5.56 -23.42
CA LEU A 102 8.27 6.70 -23.33
C LEU A 102 8.33 7.26 -21.93
N PHE A 103 7.17 7.36 -21.28
CA PHE A 103 7.05 7.81 -19.90
C PHE A 103 7.75 6.84 -18.94
N THR A 104 7.49 5.54 -19.08
CA THR A 104 8.10 4.51 -18.22
C THR A 104 9.58 4.31 -18.50
N ASN A 105 10.07 4.51 -19.73
CA ASN A 105 11.50 4.47 -20.01
C ASN A 105 12.23 5.70 -19.45
N ARG A 106 11.60 6.88 -19.51
CA ARG A 106 12.16 8.12 -18.97
C ARG A 106 12.26 8.11 -17.44
N PHE A 107 11.25 7.57 -16.77
CA PHE A 107 11.13 7.63 -15.31
C PHE A 107 11.33 6.28 -14.61
N GLY A 108 10.86 5.19 -15.23
CA GLY A 108 10.98 3.81 -14.73
C GLY A 108 12.26 3.07 -15.14
N GLY A 109 13.12 3.66 -15.98
CA GLY A 109 14.40 3.07 -16.39
C GLY A 109 15.42 2.84 -15.25
N GLN A 110 15.18 3.42 -14.07
CA GLN A 110 15.94 3.10 -12.85
C GLN A 110 15.34 1.94 -12.04
N VAL A 111 14.08 1.57 -12.30
CA VAL A 111 13.30 0.61 -11.51
C VAL A 111 13.16 -0.73 -12.22
N LEU A 112 13.07 -0.75 -13.56
CA LEU A 112 12.93 -1.96 -14.37
C LEU A 112 13.76 -1.92 -15.65
N SER A 113 14.20 -3.08 -16.10
CA SER A 113 14.84 -3.20 -17.42
C SER A 113 13.81 -3.03 -18.54
N GLU A 114 14.23 -2.50 -19.70
CA GLU A 114 13.35 -2.40 -20.87
C GLU A 114 12.71 -3.74 -21.28
N ARG A 115 13.37 -4.85 -20.95
CA ARG A 115 12.86 -6.20 -21.21
C ARG A 115 11.68 -6.52 -20.30
N GLU A 116 11.79 -6.26 -19.00
CA GLU A 116 10.67 -6.45 -18.06
C GLU A 116 9.49 -5.56 -18.41
N LEU A 117 9.75 -4.33 -18.81
CA LEU A 117 8.70 -3.43 -19.31
C LEU A 117 8.01 -4.04 -20.54
N ARG A 118 8.77 -4.43 -21.57
CA ARG A 118 8.22 -5.06 -22.79
C ARG A 118 7.44 -6.34 -22.51
N ASP A 119 7.96 -7.23 -21.66
CA ASP A 119 7.32 -8.51 -21.33
C ASP A 119 5.99 -8.26 -20.60
N ILE A 120 5.96 -7.30 -19.67
CA ILE A 120 4.72 -6.93 -18.97
C ILE A 120 3.75 -6.23 -19.93
N PHE A 121 4.23 -5.34 -20.79
CA PHE A 121 3.38 -4.69 -21.80
C PHE A 121 2.74 -5.70 -22.76
N GLN A 122 3.50 -6.70 -23.24
CA GLN A 122 2.95 -7.79 -24.07
C GLN A 122 1.89 -8.62 -23.35
N ASP A 123 2.02 -8.78 -22.03
CA ASP A 123 1.02 -9.50 -21.23
C ASP A 123 -0.34 -8.78 -21.15
N PHE A 124 -0.34 -7.45 -21.25
CA PHE A 124 -1.51 -6.59 -21.11
C PHE A 124 -2.10 -6.11 -22.45
N ASP A 125 -1.28 -5.85 -23.47
CA ASP A 125 -1.74 -5.51 -24.83
C ASP A 125 -2.21 -6.74 -25.61
N ARG A 126 -3.24 -7.41 -25.09
CA ARG A 126 -3.88 -8.56 -25.75
C ARG A 126 -4.89 -8.12 -26.81
N SER A 127 -5.38 -6.89 -26.72
CA SER A 127 -6.32 -6.28 -27.66
C SER A 127 -5.64 -5.84 -28.95
N GLN A 128 -4.32 -5.62 -28.96
CA GLN A 128 -3.56 -5.06 -30.08
C GLN A 128 -4.19 -3.75 -30.61
N ASP A 129 -4.83 -2.98 -29.73
CA ASP A 129 -5.44 -1.71 -30.11
C ASP A 129 -4.49 -0.52 -29.91
N ASP A 130 -3.22 -0.76 -29.52
CA ASP A 130 -2.19 0.25 -29.27
C ASP A 130 -2.56 1.26 -28.15
N PHE A 131 -3.62 0.98 -27.39
CA PHE A 131 -4.10 1.80 -26.28
C PHE A 131 -3.97 1.06 -24.95
N VAL A 132 -3.71 1.81 -23.90
CA VAL A 132 -3.68 1.34 -22.51
C VAL A 132 -4.82 2.03 -21.78
N THR A 133 -5.74 1.22 -21.26
CA THR A 133 -6.82 1.68 -20.41
C THR A 133 -6.33 1.94 -18.99
N LYS A 134 -7.11 2.70 -18.22
CA LYS A 134 -6.83 2.98 -16.81
C LYS A 134 -6.61 1.69 -15.98
N ASP A 135 -7.44 0.68 -16.18
CA ASP A 135 -7.34 -0.58 -15.43
C ASP A 135 -6.06 -1.35 -15.75
N GLU A 136 -5.64 -1.36 -17.02
CA GLU A 136 -4.38 -1.95 -17.47
C GLU A 136 -3.17 -1.21 -16.90
N PHE A 137 -3.22 0.12 -16.91
CA PHE A 137 -2.20 0.97 -16.30
C PHE A 137 -2.07 0.67 -14.80
N LEU A 138 -3.17 0.63 -14.06
CA LEU A 138 -3.15 0.32 -12.62
C LEU A 138 -2.61 -1.09 -12.36
N ALA A 139 -3.03 -2.09 -13.14
CA ALA A 139 -2.56 -3.46 -13.00
C ALA A 139 -1.06 -3.61 -13.32
N PHE A 140 -0.56 -2.86 -14.31
CA PHE A 140 0.85 -2.76 -14.64
C PHE A 140 1.65 -2.23 -13.44
N PHE A 141 1.32 -1.05 -12.94
CA PHE A 141 2.03 -0.44 -11.80
C PHE A 141 1.87 -1.23 -10.50
N ALA A 142 0.78 -1.98 -10.32
CA ALA A 142 0.60 -2.89 -9.20
C ALA A 142 1.60 -4.05 -9.18
N LYS A 143 1.97 -4.58 -10.35
CA LYS A 143 3.00 -5.64 -10.43
C LYS A 143 4.38 -5.09 -10.08
N ILE A 144 4.67 -3.87 -10.53
CA ILE A 144 5.99 -3.23 -10.41
C ILE A 144 6.23 -2.74 -8.98
N SER A 145 5.26 -2.03 -8.42
CA SER A 145 5.39 -1.39 -7.10
C SER A 145 5.15 -2.33 -5.92
N ARG A 146 4.79 -3.60 -6.16
CA ARG A 146 4.39 -4.55 -5.10
C ARG A 146 5.43 -4.69 -3.99
N LYS A 147 6.72 -4.65 -4.32
CA LYS A 147 7.82 -4.81 -3.36
C LYS A 147 8.38 -3.50 -2.82
N GLN A 148 7.95 -2.37 -3.37
CA GLN A 148 8.45 -1.05 -3.00
C GLN A 148 7.74 -0.52 -1.77
N LYS A 149 8.45 0.26 -0.95
CA LYS A 149 7.84 0.98 0.17
C LYS A 149 7.07 2.20 -0.34
N ASN A 150 6.12 2.71 0.45
CA ASN A 150 5.32 3.90 0.07
C ASN A 150 6.20 5.12 -0.25
N ALA A 151 7.31 5.32 0.47
CA ALA A 151 8.24 6.42 0.19
C ALA A 151 8.93 6.31 -1.18
N GLU A 152 9.38 5.11 -1.57
CA GLU A 152 10.00 4.87 -2.89
C GLU A 152 8.96 5.02 -4.01
N PHE A 153 7.75 4.53 -3.77
CA PHE A 153 6.62 4.69 -4.67
C PHE A 153 6.25 6.17 -4.87
N ASP A 154 6.28 6.95 -3.80
CA ASP A 154 6.01 8.39 -3.86
C ASP A 154 7.05 9.13 -4.68
N THR A 155 8.33 8.80 -4.49
CA THR A 155 9.41 9.35 -5.33
C THR A 155 9.18 9.01 -6.79
N MET A 156 8.87 7.75 -7.11
CA MET A 156 8.57 7.32 -8.48
C MET A 156 7.40 8.11 -9.09
N VAL A 157 6.30 8.25 -8.36
CA VAL A 157 5.11 9.00 -8.82
C VAL A 157 5.41 10.49 -9.01
N ASN A 158 6.18 11.10 -8.12
CA ASN A 158 6.54 12.51 -8.22
C ASN A 158 7.48 12.77 -9.39
N GLU A 159 8.46 11.89 -9.62
CA GLU A 159 9.36 11.98 -10.78
C GLU A 159 8.58 11.85 -12.09
N MET A 160 7.59 10.97 -12.13
CA MET A 160 6.70 10.81 -13.28
C MET A 160 5.92 12.09 -13.62
N MET A 161 5.49 12.87 -12.64
CA MET A 161 4.72 14.11 -12.85
C MET A 161 5.59 15.38 -12.95
N SER A 162 6.92 15.25 -12.90
CA SER A 162 7.86 16.38 -12.96
C SER A 162 8.25 16.77 -14.39
#